data_AF-A0A6L4A444-F1
#
_entry.id   AF-A0A6L4A444-F1
#
_cell.length_a   1.000
_cell.length_b   1.000
_cell.length_c   1.000
_cell.angle_alpha   90.00
_cell.angle_beta   90.00
_cell.angle_gamma   90.00
#
_symmetry.space_group_name_H-M   'P 1'
#
loop_
_entity.id
_entity.type
_entity.pdbx_description
1 polymer ?
#
loop_
_entity_poly.entity_id
_entity_poly.type
_entity_poly.pdbx_seq_one_letter_code
_entity_poly.pdbx_strand_id
1 'polypeptide(L)'
;MINRDVSDEQLAVLAQQGDKDAFMALYNRYLAKVFNRVKSRVPPQDAEDVTQEAFVAVVRSLPKFERRAKFNTWLYRALIFLVISCPCALVISIPLGYFGGIGAASRKGILFKGSNYLDLMTKINQVVMDKTGTLTKAVFKVQEVESYD
;
A
#
# COMPACT_ATOMS: atom_id res chain seq x y z
N MET A 1 -21.13 -0.58 34.64
CA MET A 1 -20.80 -2.03 34.57
C MET A 1 -21.83 -2.69 33.67
N ILE A 2 -21.47 -3.00 32.42
CA ILE A 2 -22.38 -3.70 31.49
C ILE A 2 -22.47 -5.16 31.92
N ASN A 3 -23.69 -5.65 32.09
CA ASN A 3 -24.03 -6.99 32.54
C ASN A 3 -23.50 -8.05 31.54
N ARG A 4 -22.90 -9.15 32.02
CA ARG A 4 -22.29 -10.19 31.17
C ARG A 4 -23.30 -10.98 30.31
N ASP A 5 -24.60 -10.79 30.56
CA ASP A 5 -25.71 -11.52 29.93
C ASP A 5 -26.32 -10.85 28.69
N VAL A 6 -25.79 -9.71 28.25
CA VAL A 6 -26.25 -9.06 27.01
C VAL A 6 -25.74 -9.85 25.79
N SER A 7 -26.64 -10.16 24.85
CA SER A 7 -26.28 -10.87 23.62
C SER A 7 -25.38 -10.01 22.72
N ASP A 8 -24.48 -10.64 21.97
CA ASP A 8 -23.56 -9.93 21.07
C ASP A 8 -24.32 -9.10 20.02
N GLU A 9 -25.48 -9.59 19.57
CA GLU A 9 -26.36 -8.88 18.65
C GLU A 9 -26.96 -7.62 19.27
N GLN A 10 -27.29 -7.64 20.56
CA GLN A 10 -27.79 -6.47 21.28
C GLN A 10 -26.68 -5.44 21.49
N LEU A 11 -25.49 -5.88 21.88
CA LEU A 11 -24.32 -5.00 21.99
C LEU A 11 -23.96 -4.38 20.63
N ALA A 12 -24.12 -5.12 19.53
CA ALA A 12 -23.86 -4.61 18.19
C ALA A 12 -24.85 -3.50 17.80
N VAL A 13 -26.13 -3.65 18.14
CA VAL A 13 -27.16 -2.63 17.90
C VAL A 13 -26.91 -1.37 18.73
N LEU A 14 -26.53 -1.52 20.01
CA LEU A 14 -26.16 -0.38 20.86
C LEU A 14 -24.92 0.33 20.32
N ALA A 15 -23.91 -0.43 19.88
CA ALA A 15 -22.71 0.12 19.26
C ALA A 15 -23.01 0.81 17.91
N GLN A 16 -24.02 0.37 17.15
CA GLN A 16 -24.51 1.09 15.96
C GLN A 16 -25.08 2.48 16.29
N GLN A 17 -25.65 2.63 17.49
CA GLN A 17 -26.21 3.90 17.97
C GLN A 17 -25.13 4.83 18.55
N GLY A 18 -23.85 4.42 18.53
CA GLY A 18 -22.74 5.20 19.04
C GLY A 18 -22.41 4.96 20.51
N ASP A 19 -23.01 3.93 21.15
CA ASP A 19 -22.68 3.55 22.52
C ASP A 19 -21.25 2.97 22.60
N LYS A 20 -20.35 3.75 23.21
CA LYS A 20 -18.94 3.39 23.37
C LYS A 20 -18.74 2.21 24.31
N ASP A 21 -19.56 2.08 25.35
CA ASP A 21 -19.43 1.01 26.33
C ASP A 21 -19.85 -0.32 25.72
N ALA A 22 -20.91 -0.32 24.90
CA ALA A 22 -21.34 -1.49 24.13
C ALA A 22 -20.27 -1.95 23.12
N PHE A 23 -19.62 -1.00 22.44
CA PHE A 23 -18.48 -1.31 21.56
C PHE A 23 -17.30 -1.89 22.33
N MET A 24 -16.92 -1.29 23.46
CA MET A 24 -15.81 -1.78 24.28
C MET A 24 -16.09 -3.18 24.85
N ALA A 25 -17.34 -3.50 25.18
CA ALA A 25 -17.74 -4.84 25.57
C ALA A 25 -17.52 -5.87 24.42
N LEU A 26 -17.92 -5.53 23.20
CA LEU A 26 -17.65 -6.37 22.02
C LEU A 26 -16.15 -6.49 21.73
N TYR A 27 -15.42 -5.37 21.77
CA TYR A 27 -13.97 -5.33 21.56
C TYR A 27 -13.27 -6.29 22.53
N ASN A 28 -13.50 -6.17 23.83
CA ASN A 28 -12.87 -7.03 24.82
C ASN A 28 -13.26 -8.51 24.68
N ARG A 29 -14.49 -8.82 24.22
CA ARG A 29 -14.96 -10.20 24.01
C ARG A 29 -14.31 -10.87 22.79
N TYR A 30 -13.96 -10.08 21.78
CA TYR A 30 -13.49 -10.59 20.49
C TYR A 30 -11.99 -10.35 20.24
N LEU A 31 -11.33 -9.44 20.96
CA LEU A 31 -9.91 -9.09 20.81
C LEU A 31 -9.00 -10.31 20.78
N ALA A 32 -9.06 -11.16 21.81
CA ALA A 32 -8.21 -12.35 21.89
C ALA A 32 -8.45 -13.31 20.71
N LYS A 33 -9.69 -13.46 20.25
CA LYS A 33 -10.05 -14.34 19.12
C LYS A 33 -9.51 -13.79 17.80
N VAL A 34 -9.66 -12.49 17.58
CA VAL A 34 -9.17 -11.80 16.38
C VAL A 34 -7.65 -11.82 16.36
N PHE A 35 -7.01 -11.41 17.46
CA PHE A 35 -5.55 -11.35 17.58
C PHE A 35 -4.91 -12.73 17.38
N ASN A 36 -5.43 -13.78 18.04
CA ASN A 36 -4.92 -15.14 17.86
C ASN A 36 -5.09 -15.65 16.42
N ARG A 37 -6.13 -15.21 15.72
CA ARG A 37 -6.36 -15.56 14.31
C ARG A 37 -5.46 -14.80 13.36
N VAL A 38 -5.22 -13.51 13.62
CA VAL A 38 -4.30 -12.68 12.82
C VAL A 38 -2.89 -13.22 12.98
N LYS A 39 -2.45 -13.48 14.21
CA LYS A 39 -1.14 -14.06 14.53
C LYS A 39 -0.87 -15.40 13.84
N SER A 40 -1.91 -16.19 13.54
CA SER A 40 -1.75 -17.45 12.80
C SER A 40 -1.59 -17.27 11.29
N ARG A 41 -1.68 -16.05 10.76
CA ARG A 41 -1.67 -15.76 9.32
C ARG A 41 -0.65 -14.71 8.88
N VAL A 42 -0.18 -13.87 9.79
CA VAL A 42 0.78 -12.79 9.47
C VAL A 42 2.04 -12.90 10.35
N PRO A 43 3.17 -12.32 9.91
CA PRO A 43 4.38 -12.24 10.73
C PRO A 43 4.12 -11.55 12.08
N PRO A 44 4.85 -11.91 13.15
CA PRO A 44 4.62 -11.36 14.49
C PRO A 44 4.67 -9.82 14.55
N GLN A 45 5.57 -9.20 13.77
CA GLN A 45 5.72 -7.75 13.70
C GLN A 45 4.51 -7.03 13.10
N ASP A 46 3.74 -7.70 12.23
CA ASP A 46 2.58 -7.11 11.54
C ASP A 46 1.26 -7.43 12.27
N ALA A 47 1.29 -8.30 13.29
CA ALA A 47 0.09 -8.84 13.92
C ALA A 47 -0.70 -7.79 14.70
N GLU A 48 -0.02 -6.85 15.35
CA GLU A 48 -0.67 -5.75 16.07
C GLU A 48 -1.35 -4.79 15.11
N ASP A 49 -0.63 -4.33 14.07
CA ASP A 49 -1.14 -3.42 13.05
C ASP A 49 -2.35 -4.01 12.33
N VAL A 50 -2.26 -5.26 11.87
CA VAL A 50 -3.38 -5.94 11.19
C VAL A 50 -4.57 -6.15 12.14
N THR A 51 -4.34 -6.38 13.43
CA THR A 51 -5.42 -6.48 14.41
C THR A 51 -6.11 -5.12 14.62
N GLN A 52 -5.36 -4.03 14.66
CA GLN A 52 -5.93 -2.69 14.75
C GLN A 52 -6.76 -2.33 13.51
N GLU A 53 -6.21 -2.55 12.31
CA GLU A 53 -6.93 -2.32 11.05
C GLU A 53 -8.22 -3.13 10.98
N ALA A 54 -8.20 -4.37 11.47
CA ALA A 54 -9.37 -5.22 11.59
C ALA A 54 -10.48 -4.59 12.44
N PHE A 55 -10.15 -4.09 13.63
CA PHE A 55 -11.15 -3.42 14.46
C PHE A 55 -11.66 -2.13 13.83
N VAL A 56 -10.81 -1.36 13.16
CA VAL A 56 -11.22 -0.16 12.43
C VAL A 56 -12.20 -0.50 11.30
N ALA A 57 -11.93 -1.54 10.52
CA ALA A 57 -12.85 -2.00 9.46
C ALA A 57 -14.16 -2.53 10.03
N VAL A 58 -14.12 -3.20 11.18
CA VAL A 58 -15.32 -3.63 11.90
C VAL A 58 -16.15 -2.44 12.34
N VAL A 59 -15.55 -1.40 12.94
CA VAL A 59 -16.26 -0.15 13.30
C VAL A 59 -16.88 0.50 12.08
N ARG A 60 -16.13 0.62 10.96
CA ARG A 60 -16.64 1.22 9.71
C ARG A 60 -17.77 0.43 9.08
N SER A 61 -17.76 -0.89 9.22
CA SER A 61 -18.78 -1.77 8.66
C SER A 61 -19.95 -2.03 9.61
N LEU A 62 -19.80 -1.72 10.91
CA LEU A 62 -20.80 -1.94 11.95
C LEU A 62 -22.19 -1.36 11.62
N PRO A 63 -22.33 -0.17 10.99
CA PRO A 63 -23.64 0.33 10.56
C PRO A 63 -24.37 -0.58 9.57
N LYS A 64 -23.65 -1.46 8.85
CA LYS A 64 -24.20 -2.43 7.89
C LYS A 64 -24.54 -3.78 8.54
N PHE A 65 -24.35 -3.94 9.85
CA PHE A 65 -24.72 -5.15 10.56
C PHE A 65 -26.25 -5.30 10.60
N GLU A 66 -26.75 -6.42 10.10
CA GLU A 66 -28.17 -6.77 10.19
C GLU A 66 -28.41 -7.77 11.33
N ARG A 67 -29.41 -7.51 12.20
CA ARG A 67 -29.79 -8.41 13.31
C ARG A 67 -30.18 -9.83 12.88
N ARG A 68 -30.43 -10.05 11.59
CA ARG A 68 -30.72 -11.38 11.01
C ARG A 68 -29.48 -12.27 10.96
N ALA A 69 -28.28 -11.68 10.96
CA ALA A 69 -27.01 -12.39 10.96
C ALA A 69 -26.46 -12.54 12.38
N LYS A 70 -25.88 -13.71 12.70
CA LYS A 70 -25.11 -13.90 13.94
C LYS A 70 -23.91 -12.96 13.93
N PHE A 71 -23.70 -12.21 15.01
CA PHE A 71 -22.62 -11.21 15.09
C PHE A 71 -21.25 -11.84 14.84
N ASN A 72 -21.00 -13.02 15.39
CA ASN A 72 -19.77 -13.78 15.19
C ASN A 72 -19.48 -14.08 13.71
N THR A 73 -20.49 -14.53 12.95
CA THR A 73 -20.34 -14.85 11.52
C THR A 73 -20.10 -13.60 10.68
N TRP A 74 -20.81 -12.51 11.00
CA TRP A 74 -20.63 -11.23 10.33
C TRP A 74 -19.23 -10.66 10.59
N LEU A 75 -18.79 -10.64 11.85
CA LEU A 75 -17.46 -10.21 12.27
C LEU A 75 -16.37 -11.01 11.55
N TYR A 76 -16.51 -12.34 11.51
CA TYR A 76 -15.54 -13.21 10.85
C TYR A 76 -15.44 -12.96 9.34
N ARG A 77 -16.56 -12.69 8.66
CA ARG A 77 -16.57 -12.30 7.25
C ARG A 77 -15.90 -10.94 7.02
N ALA A 78 -16.19 -9.95 7.87
CA ALA A 78 -15.55 -8.64 7.77
C ALA A 78 -14.02 -8.72 7.92
N LEU A 79 -13.53 -9.56 8.83
CA LEU A 79 -12.10 -9.81 9.02
C LEU A 79 -11.44 -10.44 7.78
N ILE A 80 -12.11 -11.38 7.12
CA ILE A 80 -11.61 -11.98 5.87
C ILE A 80 -11.49 -10.93 4.77
N PHE A 81 -12.51 -10.09 4.59
CA PHE A 81 -12.46 -9.02 3.59
C PHE A 81 -11.35 -8.02 3.84
N LEU A 82 -11.09 -7.64 5.10
CA LEU A 82 -9.98 -6.77 5.45
C LEU A 82 -8.63 -7.41 5.09
N VAL A 83 -8.37 -8.64 5.55
CA VAL A 83 -7.07 -9.29 5.32
C VAL A 83 -6.79 -9.46 3.82
N ILE A 84 -7.83 -9.73 3.01
CA ILE A 84 -7.72 -9.79 1.55
C ILE A 84 -7.54 -8.39 0.94
N SER A 85 -8.05 -7.33 1.59
CA SER A 85 -7.98 -5.97 1.08
C SER A 85 -6.59 -5.35 1.13
N CYS A 86 -5.69 -5.81 2.02
CA CYS A 86 -4.32 -5.33 2.09
C CYS A 86 -3.59 -5.62 0.77
N PRO A 87 -3.44 -4.63 -0.13
CA PRO A 87 -2.96 -4.88 -1.47
C PRO A 87 -1.43 -4.82 -1.48
N CYS A 88 -0.77 -5.53 -0.56
CA CYS A 88 0.67 -5.45 -0.35
C CYS A 88 1.46 -5.74 -1.63
N ALA A 89 0.99 -6.72 -2.42
CA ALA A 89 1.56 -7.03 -3.73
C ALA A 89 1.45 -5.86 -4.72
N LEU A 90 0.32 -5.15 -4.74
CA LEU A 90 0.13 -3.98 -5.60
C LEU A 90 1.06 -2.83 -5.18
N VAL A 91 1.17 -2.57 -3.87
CA VAL A 91 2.01 -1.48 -3.35
C VAL A 91 3.49 -1.73 -3.63
N ILE A 92 3.97 -2.96 -3.50
CA ILE A 92 5.38 -3.32 -3.76
C ILE A 92 5.69 -3.35 -5.27
N SER A 93 4.68 -3.59 -6.12
CA SER A 93 4.89 -3.73 -7.57
C SER A 93 5.45 -2.46 -8.24
N ILE A 94 5.00 -1.27 -7.80
CA ILE A 94 5.40 0.01 -8.37
C ILE A 94 6.89 0.32 -8.13
N PRO A 95 7.40 0.37 -6.88
CA PRO A 95 8.82 0.63 -6.64
C PRO A 95 9.70 -0.49 -7.24
N LEU A 96 9.25 -1.74 -7.22
CA LEU A 96 9.97 -2.84 -7.84
C LEU A 96 10.12 -2.66 -9.35
N GLY A 97 9.06 -2.20 -10.03
CA GLY A 97 9.09 -1.87 -11.46
C GLY A 97 10.09 -0.75 -11.78
N TYR A 98 10.06 0.35 -11.01
CA TYR A 98 11.02 1.43 -11.20
C TYR A 98 12.46 0.98 -10.94
N PHE A 99 12.74 0.28 -9.85
CA PHE A 99 14.08 -0.21 -9.56
C PHE A 99 14.57 -1.23 -10.59
N GLY A 100 13.69 -2.09 -11.09
CA GLY A 100 13.98 -2.98 -12.21
C GLY A 100 14.38 -2.20 -13.47
N GLY A 101 13.63 -1.15 -13.82
CA GLY A 101 13.91 -0.28 -14.96
C GLY A 101 15.22 0.49 -14.82
N ILE A 102 15.44 1.14 -13.67
CA ILE A 102 16.69 1.87 -13.36
C ILE A 102 17.89 0.91 -13.41
N GLY A 103 17.77 -0.26 -12.77
CA GLY A 103 18.84 -1.26 -12.76
C GLY A 103 19.16 -1.79 -14.15
N ALA A 104 18.15 -2.04 -14.99
CA ALA A 104 18.35 -2.46 -16.38
C ALA A 104 19.02 -1.37 -17.23
N ALA A 105 18.63 -0.12 -17.06
CA ALA A 105 19.25 1.03 -17.73
C ALA A 105 20.72 1.22 -17.29
N SER A 106 20.99 1.10 -15.99
CA SER A 106 22.35 1.20 -15.45
C SER A 106 23.29 0.15 -16.03
N ARG A 107 22.81 -1.09 -16.25
CA ARG A 107 23.60 -2.14 -16.92
C ARG A 107 23.95 -1.82 -18.37
N LYS A 108 23.23 -0.88 -19.00
CA LYS A 108 23.50 -0.36 -20.34
C LYS A 108 24.26 0.99 -20.33
N GLY A 109 24.77 1.41 -19.17
CA GLY A 109 25.48 2.68 -19.03
C GLY A 109 24.59 3.92 -18.99
N ILE A 110 23.28 3.75 -18.81
CA ILE A 110 22.32 4.86 -18.72
C ILE A 110 22.00 5.11 -17.24
N LEU A 111 22.38 6.27 -16.72
CA LEU A 111 22.17 6.64 -15.31
C LEU A 111 20.89 7.46 -15.12
N PHE A 112 19.95 6.91 -14.36
CA PHE A 112 18.79 7.63 -13.86
C PHE A 112 19.01 8.08 -12.41
N LYS A 113 18.94 9.40 -12.14
CA LYS A 113 19.11 9.96 -10.78
C LYS A 113 17.92 9.68 -9.84
N GLY A 114 16.82 9.11 -10.36
CA GLY A 114 15.63 8.77 -9.59
C GLY A 114 14.50 8.23 -10.47
N SER A 115 13.48 7.64 -9.86
CA SER A 115 12.31 7.07 -10.55
C SER A 115 11.46 8.12 -11.26
N ASN A 116 11.33 9.33 -10.70
CA ASN A 116 10.56 10.42 -11.31
C ASN A 116 11.04 10.77 -12.74
N TYR A 117 12.34 10.56 -13.02
CA TYR A 117 12.90 10.80 -14.35
C TYR A 117 12.49 9.74 -15.36
N LEU A 118 12.21 8.49 -14.94
CA LEU A 118 11.68 7.46 -15.84
C LEU A 118 10.30 7.86 -16.37
N ASP A 119 9.43 8.35 -15.51
CA ASP A 119 8.10 8.82 -15.93
C ASP A 119 8.19 10.03 -16.86
N LEU A 120 9.09 10.98 -16.55
CA LEU A 120 9.33 12.12 -17.43
C LEU A 120 9.86 11.69 -18.80
N MET A 121 10.78 10.72 -18.86
CA MET A 121 11.31 10.20 -20.13
C MET A 121 10.21 9.66 -21.05
N THR A 122 9.17 9.02 -20.52
CA THR A 122 8.04 8.51 -21.34
C THR A 122 7.26 9.60 -22.05
N LYS A 123 7.35 10.84 -21.59
CA LYS A 123 6.64 12.00 -22.14
C LYS A 123 7.51 12.84 -23.09
N ILE A 124 8.81 12.57 -23.17
CA ILE A 124 9.72 13.33 -24.04
C ILE A 124 9.45 12.97 -25.50
N ASN A 125 9.16 13.98 -26.31
CA ASN A 125 8.91 13.87 -27.75
C ASN A 125 9.96 14.62 -28.60
N GLN A 126 10.78 15.46 -27.97
CA GLN A 126 11.81 16.26 -28.61
C GLN A 126 13.08 16.20 -27.79
N VAL A 127 14.22 16.04 -28.47
CA VAL A 127 15.54 16.02 -27.85
C VAL A 127 16.38 17.09 -28.52
N VAL A 128 16.77 18.10 -27.75
CA VAL A 128 17.74 19.11 -28.18
C VAL A 128 19.08 18.72 -27.60
N MET A 129 20.05 18.43 -28.47
CA MET A 129 21.39 18.03 -28.05
C MET A 129 22.34 19.21 -28.17
N ASP A 130 23.18 19.40 -27.16
CA ASP A 130 24.32 20.30 -27.26
C ASP A 130 25.36 19.74 -28.25
N LYS A 131 26.10 20.61 -28.95
CA LYS A 131 27.06 20.17 -29.98
C LYS A 131 28.43 19.86 -29.39
N THR A 132 28.98 20.77 -28.59
CA THR A 132 30.38 20.71 -28.15
C THR A 132 30.49 19.88 -26.87
N GLY A 133 31.14 18.72 -26.94
CA GLY A 133 31.30 17.83 -25.78
C GLY A 133 30.17 16.82 -25.59
N THR A 134 29.07 16.94 -26.34
CA THR A 134 28.00 15.94 -26.41
C THR A 134 28.00 15.22 -27.77
N LEU A 135 27.74 15.93 -28.88
CA LEU A 135 27.81 15.35 -30.23
C LEU A 135 29.25 15.22 -30.75
N THR A 136 30.11 16.15 -30.36
CA THR A 136 31.53 16.19 -30.73
C THR A 136 32.41 15.96 -29.52
N LYS A 137 33.63 15.45 -29.74
CA LYS A 137 34.60 15.21 -28.66
C LYS A 137 35.18 16.48 -28.02
N ALA A 138 34.78 17.67 -28.50
CA ALA A 138 35.35 18.97 -28.10
C ALA A 138 36.89 19.05 -28.26
N VAL A 139 37.45 18.27 -29.19
CA VAL A 139 38.87 18.33 -29.54
C VAL A 139 39.01 18.95 -30.92
N PHE A 140 39.71 20.08 -31.01
CA PHE A 140 40.00 20.73 -32.27
C PHE A 140 41.06 19.96 -33.05
N LYS A 141 40.75 19.66 -34.31
CA LYS A 141 41.69 19.03 -35.24
C LYS A 141 41.53 19.68 -36.60
N VAL A 142 42.65 20.12 -37.17
CA VAL A 142 42.70 20.63 -38.56
C VAL A 142 42.19 19.51 -39.48
N GLN A 143 41.15 19.82 -40.26
CA GLN A 143 40.56 18.88 -41.22
C GLN A 143 41.21 19.01 -42.59
N GLU A 144 41.46 20.24 -43.01
CA GLU A 144 41.88 20.57 -44.36
C GLU A 144 42.71 21.85 -44.33
N VAL A 145 43.71 21.92 -45.22
CA VAL A 145 44.52 23.11 -45.46
C VAL A 145 44.51 23.33 -46.97
N GLU A 146 43.85 24.39 -47.40
CA GLU A 146 43.89 24.84 -48.80
C GLU A 146 44.87 26.00 -48.93
N SER A 147 45.86 25.82 -49.81
CA SER A 147 46.78 26.86 -50.23
C SER A 147 46.38 27.36 -51.62
N TYR A 148 46.27 28.67 -51.76
CA TYR A 148 46.02 29.34 -53.04
C TYR A 148 47.33 30.02 -53.48
N ASP A 149 47.80 29.70 -54.69
CA ASP A 149 48.99 30.31 -55.31
C ASP A 149 48.80 31.80 -55.63
#